data_AF-A0A0A6UKR8-F1
#
_entry.id   AF-A0A0A6UKR8-F1
#
_cell.length_a   1.000
_cell.length_b   1.000
_cell.length_c   1.000
_cell.angle_alpha   90.00
_cell.angle_beta   90.00
_cell.angle_gamma   90.00
#
_symmetry.space_group_name_H-M   'P 1'
#
loop_
_entity.id
_entity.type
_entity.pdbx_description
1 polymer ?
#
loop_
_entity_poly.entity_id
_entity_poly.type
_entity_poly.pdbx_seq_one_letter_code
_entity_poly.pdbx_strand_id
1 'polypeptide(L)'
;MPENRGEVRVVLDALENEALKWVELADLMADLRGTAGGLGLNPMSFFCGDPLTASRLSSAYDDIFTLVQTLLKDAEAEFDQIAGALRIARDEYDGSDRTTASAFVRIYGE
;
A
#
# COMPACT_ATOMS: atom_id res chain seq x y z
N MET A 1 26.34 23.79 -13.56
CA MET A 1 25.26 24.11 -12.60
C MET A 1 25.21 23.03 -11.52
N PRO A 2 25.92 23.22 -10.39
CA PRO A 2 25.91 22.28 -9.27
C PRO A 2 24.61 22.27 -8.44
N GLU A 3 23.81 23.34 -8.49
CA GLU A 3 22.53 23.45 -7.75
C GLU A 3 21.47 22.43 -8.19
N ASN A 4 21.38 22.14 -9.49
CA ASN A 4 20.35 21.25 -10.04
C ASN A 4 20.48 19.78 -9.56
N ARG A 5 21.72 19.32 -9.27
CA ARG A 5 21.94 17.97 -8.72
C ARG A 5 21.47 17.82 -7.28
N GLY A 6 21.49 18.91 -6.50
CA GLY A 6 20.99 18.92 -5.14
C GLY A 6 19.47 18.80 -5.11
N GLU A 7 18.79 19.57 -5.94
CA GLU A 7 17.31 19.56 -6.04
C GLU A 7 16.77 18.23 -6.55
N VAL A 8 17.37 17.66 -7.61
CA VAL A 8 16.96 16.34 -8.14
C VAL A 8 17.10 15.27 -7.06
N ARG A 9 18.20 15.27 -6.30
CA ARG A 9 18.43 14.29 -5.23
C ARG A 9 17.41 14.43 -4.10
N VAL A 10 17.07 15.66 -3.71
CA VAL A 10 16.01 15.93 -2.72
C VAL A 10 14.65 15.42 -3.19
N VAL A 11 14.32 15.59 -4.46
CA VAL A 11 13.05 15.09 -5.04
C VAL A 11 13.04 13.55 -5.07
N LEU A 12 14.13 12.91 -5.49
CA LEU A 12 14.25 11.45 -5.50
C LEU A 12 14.14 10.87 -4.08
N ASP A 13 14.81 11.49 -3.11
CA ASP A 13 14.74 11.09 -1.69
C ASP A 13 13.32 11.32 -1.13
N ALA A 14 12.63 12.39 -1.53
CA ALA A 14 11.25 12.63 -1.12
C ALA A 14 10.28 11.59 -1.70
N LEU A 15 10.44 11.19 -2.96
CA LEU A 15 9.64 10.13 -3.58
C LEU A 15 9.86 8.78 -2.89
N GLU A 16 11.11 8.45 -2.55
CA GLU A 16 11.42 7.21 -1.83
C GLU A 16 10.84 7.22 -0.41
N ASN A 17 11.02 8.31 0.33
CA ASN A 17 10.47 8.45 1.68
C ASN A 17 8.95 8.38 1.68
N GLU A 18 8.29 8.95 0.66
CA GLU A 18 6.85 8.85 0.53
C GLU A 18 6.43 7.41 0.19
N ALA A 19 7.11 6.75 -0.76
CA ALA A 19 6.85 5.35 -1.09
C ALA A 19 6.96 4.43 0.12
N LEU A 20 7.95 4.65 1.00
CA LEU A 20 8.12 3.88 2.23
C LEU A 20 6.91 3.99 3.17
N LYS A 21 6.31 5.17 3.32
CA LYS A 21 5.10 5.33 4.14
C LYS A 21 3.94 4.49 3.62
N TRP A 22 3.78 4.42 2.30
CA TRP A 22 2.74 3.60 1.68
C TRP A 22 2.99 2.11 1.89
N VAL A 23 4.24 1.66 1.85
CA VAL A 23 4.61 0.27 2.24
C VAL A 23 4.29 0.01 3.71
N GLU A 24 4.66 0.91 4.62
CA GLU A 24 4.35 0.76 6.05
C GLU A 24 2.83 0.68 6.30
N LEU A 25 2.03 1.44 5.54
CA LEU A 25 0.57 1.36 5.60
C LEU A 25 0.04 0.05 5.03
N ALA A 26 0.62 -0.47 3.95
CA ALA A 26 0.25 -1.77 3.39
C ALA A 26 0.52 -2.90 4.40
N ASP A 27 1.71 -2.90 5.00
CA ASP A 27 2.10 -3.84 6.05
C ASP A 27 1.15 -3.77 7.26
N LEU A 28 0.78 -2.57 7.69
CA LEU A 28 -0.20 -2.38 8.76
C LEU A 28 -1.57 -2.98 8.41
N MET A 29 -2.04 -2.82 7.16
CA MET A 29 -3.30 -3.44 6.73
C MET A 29 -3.19 -4.96 6.70
N ALA A 30 -2.06 -5.52 6.28
CA ALA A 30 -1.80 -6.95 6.32
C ALA A 30 -1.85 -7.51 7.76
N ASP A 31 -1.22 -6.81 8.71
CA ASP A 31 -1.24 -7.17 10.14
C ASP A 31 -2.65 -7.09 10.74
N LEU A 32 -3.39 -6.03 10.42
CA LEU A 32 -4.79 -5.88 10.83
C LEU A 32 -5.67 -6.97 10.21
N ARG A 33 -5.44 -7.34 8.96
CA ARG A 33 -6.14 -8.45 8.29
C ARG A 33 -5.86 -9.78 8.99
N GLY A 34 -4.60 -10.03 9.35
CA GLY A 34 -4.20 -11.19 10.14
C GLY A 34 -4.90 -11.24 11.50
N THR A 35 -4.92 -10.11 12.21
CA THR A 35 -5.60 -9.97 13.51
C THR A 35 -7.11 -10.18 13.38
N ALA A 36 -7.73 -9.53 12.40
CA ALA A 36 -9.15 -9.70 12.09
C ALA A 36 -9.44 -11.15 11.72
N GLY A 37 -8.52 -11.87 11.08
CA GLY A 37 -8.67 -13.29 10.73
C GLY A 37 -8.88 -14.19 11.94
N GLY A 38 -8.29 -13.81 13.08
CA GLY A 38 -8.48 -14.49 14.35
C GLY A 38 -9.85 -14.28 15.01
N LEU A 39 -10.66 -13.34 14.52
CA LEU A 39 -11.98 -13.03 15.09
C LEU A 39 -13.11 -13.90 14.51
N GLY A 40 -12.82 -14.91 13.69
CA GLY A 40 -13.85 -15.84 13.19
C GLY A 40 -14.58 -16.52 14.36
N LEU A 41 -15.91 -16.44 14.39
CA LEU A 41 -16.74 -17.05 15.42
C LEU A 41 -17.40 -18.32 14.90
N ASN A 42 -17.46 -19.37 15.74
CA ASN A 42 -18.24 -20.56 15.42
C ASN A 42 -19.75 -20.22 15.48
N PRO A 43 -20.60 -20.76 14.59
CA PRO A 43 -22.05 -20.57 14.64
C PRO A 43 -22.70 -20.83 16.00
N MET A 44 -22.16 -21.77 16.80
CA MET A 44 -22.64 -22.05 18.15
C MET A 44 -22.41 -20.90 19.15
N SER A 45 -21.50 -19.97 18.84
CA SER A 45 -21.26 -18.76 19.65
C SER A 45 -22.47 -17.81 19.63
N PHE A 46 -23.36 -17.95 18.65
CA PHE A 46 -24.58 -17.16 18.50
C PHE A 46 -25.82 -17.86 19.08
N PHE A 47 -25.66 -19.01 19.71
CA PHE A 47 -26.80 -19.78 20.23
C PHE A 47 -27.37 -19.15 21.50
N CYS A 48 -28.55 -18.54 21.38
CA CYS A 48 -29.30 -17.91 22.47
C CYS A 48 -30.63 -18.65 22.77
N GLY A 49 -30.67 -19.98 22.61
CA GLY A 49 -31.86 -20.80 22.88
C GLY A 49 -32.85 -20.92 21.70
N ASP A 50 -32.64 -20.18 20.60
CA ASP A 50 -33.37 -20.33 19.34
C ASP A 50 -32.40 -20.57 18.16
N PRO A 51 -32.47 -21.74 17.50
CA PRO A 51 -31.63 -22.05 16.34
C PRO A 51 -31.80 -21.09 15.16
N LEU A 52 -33.01 -20.56 14.94
CA LEU A 52 -33.27 -19.68 13.80
C LEU A 52 -32.60 -18.31 14.00
N THR A 53 -32.72 -17.76 15.21
CA THR A 53 -32.02 -16.53 15.59
C THR A 53 -30.50 -16.71 15.54
N ALA A 54 -29.98 -17.84 16.04
CA ALA A 54 -28.55 -18.15 16.00
C ALA A 54 -28.00 -18.19 14.56
N SER A 55 -28.74 -18.83 13.65
CA SER A 55 -28.37 -18.90 12.23
C SER A 55 -28.33 -17.52 11.56
N ARG A 56 -29.31 -16.65 11.84
CA ARG A 56 -29.34 -15.29 11.29
C ARG A 56 -28.20 -14.42 11.81
N LEU A 57 -27.90 -14.51 13.10
CA LEU A 57 -26.79 -13.77 13.72
C LEU A 57 -25.44 -14.25 13.19
N SER A 58 -25.25 -15.57 13.05
CA SER A 58 -24.04 -16.13 12.45
C SER A 58 -23.84 -15.65 11.02
N SER A 59 -24.90 -15.67 10.19
CA SER A 59 -24.82 -15.19 8.81
C SER A 59 -24.47 -13.70 8.74
N ALA A 60 -25.14 -12.86 9.55
CA ALA A 60 -24.87 -11.43 9.57
C ALA A 60 -23.44 -11.12 10.06
N TYR A 61 -22.94 -11.89 11.02
CA TYR A 61 -21.55 -11.79 11.46
C TYR A 61 -20.59 -12.16 10.35
N ASP A 62 -20.80 -13.30 9.69
CA ASP A 62 -19.93 -13.78 8.61
C ASP A 62 -19.89 -12.78 7.45
N ASP A 63 -21.02 -12.17 7.09
CA ASP A 63 -21.08 -11.14 6.05
C ASP A 63 -20.21 -9.92 6.41
N ILE A 64 -20.32 -9.42 7.65
CA ILE A 64 -19.52 -8.29 8.14
C ILE A 64 -18.04 -8.67 8.23
N PHE A 65 -17.76 -9.88 8.74
CA PHE A 65 -16.41 -10.40 8.87
C PHE A 65 -15.72 -10.49 7.51
N THR A 66 -16.40 -11.07 6.51
CA THR A 66 -15.90 -11.15 5.13
C THR A 66 -15.73 -9.76 4.51
N LEU A 67 -16.65 -8.83 4.75
CA LEU A 67 -16.51 -7.45 4.28
C LEU A 67 -15.26 -6.77 4.85
N VAL A 68 -15.05 -6.85 6.16
CA VAL A 68 -13.87 -6.27 6.82
C VAL A 68 -12.58 -6.89 6.30
N GLN A 69 -12.54 -8.22 6.14
CA GLN A 69 -11.40 -8.94 5.55
C GLN A 69 -11.08 -8.45 4.14
N THR A 70 -12.12 -8.23 3.33
CA THR A 70 -11.98 -7.77 1.95
C THR A 70 -11.44 -6.34 1.91
N LEU A 71 -12.01 -5.44 2.71
CA LEU A 71 -11.54 -4.05 2.77
C LEU A 71 -10.08 -3.94 3.21
N LEU A 72 -9.65 -4.73 4.20
CA LEU A 72 -8.26 -4.73 4.64
C LEU A 72 -7.31 -5.26 3.56
N LYS A 73 -7.73 -6.30 2.84
CA LYS A 73 -6.96 -6.86 1.71
C LYS A 73 -6.85 -5.85 0.55
N ASP A 74 -7.95 -5.19 0.22
CA ASP A 74 -7.97 -4.22 -0.87
C ASP A 74 -7.13 -2.99 -0.52
N ALA A 75 -7.19 -2.51 0.73
CA ALA A 75 -6.34 -1.43 1.23
C ALA A 75 -4.85 -1.79 1.20
N GLU A 76 -4.47 -3.00 1.64
CA GLU A 76 -3.11 -3.56 1.51
C GLU A 76 -2.63 -3.45 0.06
N ALA A 77 -3.42 -3.94 -0.90
CA ALA A 77 -3.08 -3.93 -2.31
C ALA A 77 -3.01 -2.52 -2.93
N GLU A 78 -3.91 -1.62 -2.55
CA GLU A 78 -3.93 -0.24 -3.04
C GLU A 78 -2.70 0.54 -2.55
N PHE A 79 -2.33 0.40 -1.27
CA PHE A 79 -1.14 1.06 -0.73
C PHE A 79 0.15 0.54 -1.38
N ASP A 80 0.26 -0.76 -1.62
CA ASP A 80 1.37 -1.34 -2.37
C ASP A 80 1.48 -0.79 -3.80
N GLN A 81 0.34 -0.61 -4.49
CA GLN A 81 0.31 -0.02 -5.82
C GLN A 81 0.76 1.44 -5.81
N ILE A 82 0.36 2.23 -4.82
CA ILE A 82 0.81 3.63 -4.67
C ILE A 82 2.32 3.68 -4.41
N ALA A 83 2.83 2.84 -3.51
CA ALA A 83 4.27 2.74 -3.27
C ALA A 83 5.05 2.36 -4.54
N GLY A 84 4.54 1.39 -5.30
CA GLY A 84 5.11 0.97 -6.58
C GLY A 84 5.13 2.10 -7.61
N ALA A 85 4.03 2.85 -7.74
CA ALA A 85 3.93 3.98 -8.66
C ALA A 85 4.93 5.10 -8.31
N LEU A 86 5.13 5.39 -7.03
CA LEU A 86 6.11 6.38 -6.58
C LEU A 86 7.56 5.96 -6.88
N ARG A 87 7.88 4.67 -6.71
CA ARG A 87 9.20 4.13 -7.08
C ARG A 87 9.44 4.18 -8.60
N ILE A 88 8.42 3.87 -9.40
CA ILE A 88 8.51 4.00 -10.86
C ILE A 88 8.75 5.47 -11.25
N ALA A 89 8.00 6.40 -10.66
CA ALA A 89 8.17 7.83 -10.92
C ALA A 89 9.59 8.32 -10.55
N ARG A 90 10.15 7.83 -9.44
CA ARG A 90 11.54 8.10 -9.02
C ARG A 90 12.54 7.59 -10.07
N ASP A 91 12.38 6.35 -10.52
CA ASP A 91 13.29 5.72 -11.47
C ASP A 91 13.23 6.40 -12.85
N GLU A 92 12.04 6.82 -13.30
CA GLU A 92 11.86 7.62 -14.51
C GLU A 92 12.53 8.99 -14.38
N TYR A 93 12.43 9.64 -13.22
CA TYR A 93 13.04 10.94 -12.97
C TYR A 93 14.58 10.86 -13.02
N ASP A 94 15.20 9.89 -12.33
CA ASP A 94 16.66 9.66 -12.37
C ASP A 94 17.12 9.28 -13.80
N GLY A 95 16.36 8.45 -14.51
CA GLY A 95 16.67 8.06 -15.89
C GLY A 95 16.62 9.24 -16.87
N SER A 96 15.61 10.11 -16.73
CA SER A 96 15.46 11.32 -17.56
C SER A 96 16.58 12.34 -17.31
N ASP A 97 17.01 12.49 -16.06
CA ASP A 97 18.07 13.42 -15.69
C ASP A 97 19.44 12.90 -16.17
N ARG A 98 19.70 11.60 -16.05
CA ARG A 98 20.91 10.96 -16.63
C ARG A 98 20.99 11.11 -18.14
N THR A 99 19.86 10.93 -18.83
CA THR A 99 19.79 11.07 -20.29
C THR A 99 20.08 12.52 -20.70
N THR A 100 19.46 13.49 -20.02
CA THR A 100 19.68 14.91 -20.24
C THR A 100 21.12 15.32 -19.96
N ALA A 101 21.69 14.87 -18.83
CA ALA A 101 23.08 15.12 -18.48
C ALA A 101 24.05 14.54 -19.51
N SER A 102 23.79 13.33 -20.02
CA SER A 102 24.60 12.70 -21.07
C SER A 102 24.52 13.46 -22.40
N ALA A 103 23.34 13.98 -22.76
CA ALA A 103 23.16 14.81 -23.94
C ALA A 103 23.89 16.15 -23.80
N PHE A 104 23.83 16.78 -22.63
CA PHE A 104 24.56 18.03 -22.35
C PHE A 104 26.07 17.85 -22.42
N VAL A 105 26.63 16.76 -21.86
CA VAL A 105 28.06 16.45 -21.99
C VAL A 105 28.43 16.20 -23.46
N ARG A 106 27.57 15.54 -24.23
CA ARG A 106 27.83 15.29 -25.66
C ARG A 106 27.79 16.57 -26.51
N ILE A 107 27.00 17.57 -26.12
CA ILE A 107 26.81 18.81 -26.88
C ILE A 107 27.79 19.91 -26.43
N TYR A 108 28.13 19.96 -25.13
CA TYR A 108 28.91 21.06 -24.52
C TYR A 108 30.20 20.61 -23.81
N GLY A 109 30.47 19.31 -23.72
CA GLY A 109 31.72 18.78 -23.17
C GLY A 109 32.78 18.65 -24.25
N GLU A 110 33.49 19.75 -24.54
CA GLU A 110 34.88 19.68 -25.00
C GLU A 110 35.82 19.45 -23.80
#